data_AF-A0A931BSW2-F1
#
_entry.id   AF-A0A931BSW2-F1
#
_cell.length_a   1.000
_cell.length_b   1.000
_cell.length_c   1.000
_cell.angle_alpha   90.00
_cell.angle_beta   90.00
_cell.angle_gamma   90.00
#
_symmetry.space_group_name_H-M   'P 1'
#
loop_
_entity.id
_entity.type
_entity.pdbx_description
1 polymer ?
#
loop_
_entity_poly.entity_id
_entity_poly.type
_entity_poly.pdbx_seq_one_letter_code
_entity_poly.pdbx_strand_id
1 'polypeptide(L)'
;MKAPVHRGEVIRDAIKTSGVAVGVVADKLGVSRKTLYNKFKETGIPYSFILRLGEVIHHDFSQEFPHLGKNVKKDTTPQQPQNANLLLPFDVEPQEISRPGNLEACEAELLSLQRKYIALLEKFNELLLKTSQGK
;
A
#
# COMPACT_ATOMS: atom_id res chain seq x y z
N MET A 1 35.74 12.44 -5.11
CA MET A 1 34.50 13.22 -4.98
C MET A 1 33.33 12.32 -5.36
N LYS A 2 32.50 11.89 -4.40
CA LYS A 2 31.38 10.97 -4.67
C LYS A 2 30.24 11.82 -5.24
N ALA A 3 29.83 11.54 -6.49
CA ALA A 3 28.76 12.29 -7.17
C ALA A 3 27.48 12.29 -6.31
N PRO A 4 26.64 13.34 -6.39
CA PRO A 4 25.37 13.35 -5.68
C PRO A 4 24.54 12.15 -6.13
N VAL A 5 24.18 11.27 -5.19
CA VAL A 5 23.41 10.07 -5.47
C VAL A 5 22.11 10.46 -6.16
N HIS A 6 22.01 10.15 -7.44
CA HIS A 6 20.87 10.53 -8.26
C HIS A 6 19.70 9.60 -7.91
N ARG A 7 18.69 10.10 -7.21
CA ARG A 7 17.58 9.26 -6.72
C ARG A 7 16.87 8.50 -7.83
N GLY A 8 16.77 9.12 -9.01
CA GLY A 8 16.17 8.48 -10.18
C GLY A 8 16.96 7.30 -10.73
N GLU A 9 18.28 7.26 -10.54
CA GLU A 9 19.13 6.13 -10.95
C GLU A 9 18.91 4.93 -10.02
N VAL A 10 18.92 5.16 -8.71
CA VAL A 10 18.59 4.15 -7.69
C VAL A 10 17.23 3.52 -7.93
N ILE A 11 16.21 4.35 -8.20
CA ILE A 11 14.85 3.87 -8.49
C ILE A 11 14.80 3.00 -9.74
N ARG A 12 15.49 3.42 -10.81
CA ARG A 12 15.53 2.66 -12.06
C ARG A 12 16.17 1.30 -11.84
N ASP A 13 17.24 1.24 -11.06
CA ASP A 13 17.96 0.00 -10.78
C ASP A 13 17.14 -0.90 -9.82
N ALA A 14 16.40 -0.32 -8.87
CA ALA A 14 15.44 -1.06 -8.05
C ALA A 14 14.30 -1.70 -8.88
N ILE A 15 13.73 -0.97 -9.83
CA ILE A 15 12.68 -1.51 -10.73
C ILE A 15 13.24 -2.64 -11.60
N LYS A 16 14.46 -2.48 -12.13
CA LYS A 16 15.13 -3.55 -12.88
C LYS A 16 15.37 -4.79 -12.03
N THR A 17 15.76 -4.61 -10.78
CA THR A 17 16.06 -5.70 -9.84
C THR A 17 14.79 -6.43 -9.39
N SER A 18 13.66 -5.73 -9.25
CA SER A 18 12.39 -6.37 -8.89
C SER A 18 11.73 -7.14 -10.04
N GLY A 19 12.20 -6.96 -11.27
CA GLY A 19 11.65 -7.63 -12.46
C GLY A 19 10.28 -7.09 -12.90
N VAL A 20 9.78 -6.03 -12.27
CA VAL A 20 8.49 -5.41 -12.62
C VAL A 20 8.67 -4.46 -13.80
N ALA A 21 7.82 -4.59 -14.81
CA ALA A 21 7.87 -3.70 -15.96
C ALA A 21 7.53 -2.25 -15.56
N VAL A 22 8.30 -1.29 -16.06
CA VAL A 22 8.11 0.16 -15.82
C VAL A 22 6.69 0.62 -16.15
N GLY A 23 6.04 -0.02 -17.14
CA GLY A 23 4.64 0.25 -17.47
C GLY A 23 3.68 -0.08 -16.32
N VAL A 24 3.82 -1.24 -15.71
CA VAL A 24 2.98 -1.68 -14.56
C VAL A 24 3.18 -0.75 -13.38
N VAL A 25 4.42 -0.33 -13.13
CA VAL A 25 4.75 0.65 -12.10
C VAL A 25 4.04 1.98 -12.36
N ALA A 26 4.10 2.49 -13.59
CA ALA A 26 3.44 3.73 -13.98
C ALA A 26 1.91 3.67 -13.80
N ASP A 27 1.31 2.55 -14.22
CA ASP A 27 -0.13 2.31 -14.11
C ASP A 27 -0.58 2.26 -12.64
N LYS A 28 0.19 1.58 -11.77
CA LYS A 28 -0.08 1.51 -10.31
C LYS A 28 0.11 2.84 -9.59
N LEU A 29 1.06 3.66 -10.06
CA LEU A 29 1.28 5.02 -9.52
C LEU A 29 0.31 6.06 -10.08
N GLY A 30 -0.52 5.71 -11.09
CA GLY A 30 -1.44 6.64 -11.73
C GLY A 30 -0.74 7.74 -12.53
N VAL A 31 0.48 7.48 -13.03
CA VAL A 31 1.28 8.45 -13.80
C VAL A 31 1.58 7.91 -15.20
N SER A 32 1.76 8.82 -16.17
CA SER A 32 2.19 8.38 -17.50
C SER A 32 3.61 7.82 -17.47
N ARG A 33 3.91 6.85 -18.36
CA ARG A 33 5.28 6.30 -18.54
C ARG A 33 6.30 7.40 -18.80
N LYS A 34 5.93 8.42 -19.59
CA LYS A 34 6.77 9.60 -19.87
C LYS A 34 7.09 10.37 -18.59
N THR A 35 6.10 10.62 -17.75
CA THR A 35 6.28 11.27 -16.44
C THR A 35 7.21 10.45 -15.55
N LEU A 36 7.06 9.13 -15.56
CA LEU A 36 7.91 8.23 -14.78
C LEU A 36 9.37 8.27 -15.28
N TYR A 37 9.60 8.23 -16.59
CA TYR A 37 10.94 8.38 -17.18
C TYR A 37 11.56 9.75 -16.90
N ASN A 38 10.76 10.82 -16.90
CA ASN A 38 11.23 12.16 -16.54
C ASN A 38 11.67 12.20 -15.08
N LYS A 39 10.90 11.60 -14.17
CA LYS A 39 11.27 11.49 -12.76
C LYS A 39 12.60 10.77 -12.56
N PHE A 40 12.93 9.77 -13.38
CA PHE A 40 14.25 9.11 -13.30
C PHE A 40 15.43 10.02 -13.65
N LYS A 41 15.18 11.11 -14.38
CA LYS A 41 16.18 12.13 -14.74
C LYS A 41 16.23 13.30 -13.76
N GLU A 42 15.28 13.36 -12.81
CA GLU A 42 15.27 14.38 -11.77
C GLU A 42 16.18 13.96 -10.60
N THR A 43 17.05 14.89 -10.17
CA THR A 43 17.98 14.66 -9.06
C THR A 43 17.26 14.51 -7.71
N GLY A 44 16.07 15.11 -7.59
CA GLY A 44 15.29 15.19 -6.36
C GLY A 44 13.88 14.66 -6.51
N ILE A 45 13.67 13.39 -6.18
CA ILE A 45 12.34 12.77 -6.15
C ILE A 45 11.79 12.84 -4.72
N PRO A 46 10.52 13.26 -4.52
CA PRO A 46 9.92 13.33 -3.20
C PRO A 46 9.79 11.95 -2.56
N TYR A 47 9.98 11.88 -1.25
CA TYR A 47 9.99 10.62 -0.49
C TYR A 47 8.65 9.86 -0.56
N SER A 48 7.53 10.57 -0.54
CA SER A 48 6.19 9.99 -0.69
C SER A 48 6.04 9.18 -1.98
N PHE A 49 6.68 9.63 -3.06
CA PHE A 49 6.69 8.92 -4.34
C PHE A 49 7.56 7.66 -4.28
N ILE A 50 8.72 7.73 -3.61
CA ILE A 50 9.63 6.59 -3.41
C ILE A 50 8.97 5.50 -2.55
N LEU A 51 8.27 5.88 -1.49
CA LEU A 51 7.51 4.95 -0.66
C LEU A 51 6.44 4.20 -1.44
N ARG A 52 5.58 4.93 -2.17
CA ARG A 52 4.55 4.30 -3.01
C ARG A 52 5.16 3.40 -4.08
N LEU A 53 6.26 3.83 -4.67
CA LEU A 53 6.99 3.00 -5.62
C LEU A 53 7.48 1.71 -4.94
N GLY A 54 8.10 1.81 -3.77
CA GLY A 54 8.64 0.66 -3.01
C GLY A 54 7.58 -0.35 -2.65
N GLU A 55 6.38 0.12 -2.29
CA GLU A 55 5.22 -0.73 -2.05
C GLU A 55 4.78 -1.48 -3.33
N VAL A 56 4.79 -0.80 -4.48
CA VAL A 56 4.44 -1.41 -5.77
C VAL A 56 5.45 -2.47 -6.24
N ILE A 57 6.74 -2.26 -5.96
CA ILE A 57 7.81 -3.17 -6.38
C ILE A 57 8.29 -4.11 -5.25
N HIS A 58 7.63 -4.08 -4.09
CA HIS A 58 8.02 -4.80 -2.87
C HIS A 58 9.51 -4.63 -2.51
N HIS A 59 10.03 -3.42 -2.66
CA HIS A 59 11.44 -3.09 -2.40
C HIS A 59 11.55 -2.08 -1.26
N ASP A 60 12.41 -2.37 -0.28
CA ASP A 60 12.71 -1.45 0.81
C ASP A 60 13.81 -0.47 0.43
N PHE A 61 13.41 0.78 0.21
CA PHE A 61 14.31 1.88 -0.14
C PHE A 61 15.07 2.47 1.08
N SER A 62 14.85 1.95 2.29
CA SER A 62 15.52 2.44 3.51
C SER A 62 17.04 2.24 3.50
N GLN A 63 17.53 1.22 2.80
CA GLN A 63 18.97 0.94 2.66
C GLN A 63 19.67 1.93 1.73
N GLU A 64 18.98 2.36 0.67
CA GLU A 64 19.54 3.24 -0.36
C GLU A 64 19.44 4.74 0.00
N PHE A 65 18.45 5.11 0.83
CA PHE A 65 18.25 6.50 1.27
C PHE A 65 18.36 6.70 2.79
N PRO A 66 19.47 6.31 3.44
CA PRO A 66 19.65 6.46 4.90
C PRO A 66 19.68 7.94 5.34
N HIS A 67 20.09 8.85 4.46
CA HIS A 67 20.12 10.28 4.72
C HIS A 67 18.75 10.98 4.62
N LEU A 68 17.73 10.30 4.09
CA LEU A 68 16.39 10.86 3.93
C LEU A 68 15.46 10.50 5.11
N GLY A 69 15.80 9.45 5.87
CA GLY A 69 15.08 9.02 7.07
C GLY A 69 15.17 9.95 8.28
N LYS A 70 15.91 11.07 8.20
CA LYS A 70 16.10 11.98 9.35
C LYS A 70 14.92 12.92 9.62
N ASN A 71 13.91 12.95 8.75
CA ASN A 71 12.69 13.74 8.94
C ASN A 71 11.42 12.89 9.06
N VAL A 72 11.53 11.57 9.17
CA VAL A 72 10.48 10.80 9.82
C VAL A 72 10.76 10.94 11.31
N LYS A 73 10.26 12.04 11.90
CA LYS A 73 10.02 12.06 13.33
C LYS A 73 9.21 10.80 13.61
N LYS A 74 9.87 9.92 14.35
CA LYS A 74 9.31 8.89 15.18
C LYS A 74 8.13 9.48 15.96
N ASP A 75 6.91 9.36 15.45
CA ASP A 75 5.72 9.24 16.29
C ASP A 75 5.65 7.78 16.79
N THR A 76 6.71 7.37 17.48
CA THR A 76 6.56 6.48 18.63
C THR A 76 6.50 7.44 19.79
N THR A 77 5.31 7.68 20.33
CA THR A 77 5.14 8.36 21.61
C THR A 77 5.22 7.31 22.73
N PRO A 78 6.25 7.30 23.58
CA PRO A 78 6.13 6.75 24.92
C PRO A 78 5.42 7.79 25.80
N GLN A 79 4.19 7.45 26.19
CA GLN A 79 3.35 7.97 27.28
C GLN A 79 3.73 9.30 27.98
N GLN A 80 2.77 10.24 28.01
CA GLN A 80 2.55 11.20 29.10
C GLN A 80 1.04 11.53 29.22
N PRO A 81 0.56 12.09 30.36
CA PRO A 81 -0.59 11.58 31.12
C PRO A 81 -1.93 12.29 30.85
N GLN A 82 -3.00 11.54 31.12
CA GLN A 82 -4.36 11.89 31.55
C GLN A 82 -4.93 13.28 31.19
N ASN A 83 -6.09 13.25 30.49
CA ASN A 83 -7.36 13.93 30.79
C ASN A 83 -7.97 14.84 29.69
N ALA A 84 -9.31 14.85 29.70
CA ALA A 84 -10.26 15.63 28.90
C ALA A 84 -10.63 15.12 27.50
N ASN A 85 -11.59 14.18 27.52
CA ASN A 85 -12.73 14.04 26.60
C ASN A 85 -12.97 15.20 25.61
N LEU A 86 -12.95 14.87 24.31
CA LEU A 86 -13.89 15.38 23.32
C LEU A 86 -13.87 14.45 22.10
N LEU A 87 -14.55 13.31 22.26
CA LEU A 87 -14.81 12.37 21.17
C LEU A 87 -16.12 12.79 20.49
N LEU A 88 -16.08 13.18 19.23
CA LEU A 88 -17.29 13.30 18.41
C LEU A 88 -17.68 11.89 17.92
N PRO A 89 -18.95 11.46 18.05
CA PRO A 89 -19.39 10.08 17.72
C PRO A 89 -19.26 9.63 16.25
N PHE A 90 -18.70 10.44 15.36
CA PHE A 90 -18.68 10.19 13.91
C PHE A 90 -17.31 9.87 13.30
N ASP A 91 -16.20 10.08 14.03
CA ASP A 91 -14.84 9.67 13.60
C ASP A 91 -14.44 8.30 14.16
N VAL A 92 -15.41 7.40 14.36
CA VAL A 92 -15.10 5.97 14.44
C VAL A 92 -14.77 5.54 13.02
N GLU A 93 -13.50 5.71 12.65
CA GLU A 93 -12.85 4.77 11.73
C GLU A 93 -13.25 3.37 12.21
N PRO A 94 -13.86 2.53 11.35
CA PRO A 94 -13.96 1.11 11.67
C PRO A 94 -12.53 0.69 12.02
N GLN A 95 -12.32 0.23 13.26
CA GLN A 95 -11.08 -0.41 13.65
C GLN A 95 -10.87 -1.59 12.70
N GLU A 96 -10.17 -1.36 11.60
CA GLU A 96 -9.66 -2.40 10.72
C GLU A 96 -8.49 -3.04 11.48
N ILE A 97 -8.89 -3.98 12.34
CA ILE A 97 -8.35 -5.32 12.44
C ILE A 97 -6.82 -5.35 12.56
N SER A 98 -6.38 -5.55 13.81
CA SER A 98 -5.16 -6.24 14.21
C SER A 98 -4.41 -6.87 13.04
N ARG A 99 -3.44 -6.15 12.48
CA ARG A 99 -2.54 -6.65 11.43
C ARG A 99 -1.98 -7.99 11.88
N PRO A 100 -2.38 -9.13 11.30
CA PRO A 100 -1.80 -10.38 11.71
C PRO A 100 -0.39 -10.41 11.14
N GLY A 101 0.62 -10.33 12.01
CA GLY A 101 2.02 -10.45 11.61
C GLY A 101 2.40 -11.85 11.10
N ASN A 102 1.43 -12.70 10.76
CA ASN A 102 1.63 -14.09 10.37
C ASN A 102 0.92 -14.39 9.03
N LEU A 103 1.69 -14.88 8.06
CA LEU A 103 1.22 -15.20 6.69
C LEU A 103 0.00 -16.14 6.70
N GLU A 104 -0.02 -17.09 7.64
CA GLU A 104 -1.11 -18.06 7.85
C GLU A 104 -2.43 -17.38 8.23
N ALA A 105 -2.39 -16.28 8.99
CA ALA A 105 -3.59 -15.58 9.42
C ALA A 105 -4.18 -14.71 8.29
N CYS A 106 -3.36 -14.15 7.41
CA CYS A 106 -3.84 -13.55 6.16
C CYS A 106 -4.51 -14.59 5.25
N GLU A 107 -3.94 -15.79 5.15
CA GLU A 107 -4.52 -16.89 4.38
C GLU A 107 -5.88 -17.33 4.96
N ALA A 108 -5.97 -17.46 6.29
CA ALA A 108 -7.21 -17.81 6.97
C ALA A 108 -8.32 -16.75 6.76
N GLU A 109 -7.96 -15.46 6.78
CA GLU A 109 -8.87 -14.37 6.51
C GLU A 109 -9.36 -14.38 5.05
N LEU A 110 -8.45 -14.58 4.09
CA LEU A 110 -8.79 -14.72 2.67
C LEU A 110 -9.78 -15.87 2.44
N LEU A 111 -9.53 -17.03 3.03
CA LEU A 111 -10.42 -18.19 2.94
C LEU A 111 -11.78 -17.91 3.60
N SER A 112 -11.79 -17.19 4.72
CA SER A 112 -13.04 -16.75 5.38
C SER A 112 -13.86 -15.84 4.47
N LEU A 113 -13.21 -14.87 3.83
CA LEU A 113 -13.87 -13.95 2.91
C LEU A 113 -14.40 -14.67 1.66
N GLN A 114 -13.60 -15.59 1.10
CA GLN A 114 -14.01 -16.43 -0.02
C GLN A 114 -15.26 -17.25 0.31
N ARG A 115 -15.32 -17.88 1.49
CA ARG A 115 -16.51 -18.64 1.92
C ARG A 115 -17.74 -17.75 2.04
N LYS A 116 -17.61 -16.54 2.63
CA LYS A 116 -18.71 -15.59 2.74
C LYS A 116 -19.23 -15.16 1.35
N TYR A 117 -18.32 -14.92 0.40
CA TYR A 117 -18.69 -14.55 -0.96
C TYR A 117 -19.43 -15.67 -1.69
N ILE A 118 -18.95 -16.92 -1.58
CA ILE A 118 -19.62 -18.09 -2.16
C ILE A 118 -21.03 -18.24 -1.59
N ALA A 119 -21.19 -18.19 -0.26
CA ALA A 119 -22.50 -18.30 0.37
C ALA A 119 -23.47 -17.18 -0.07
N LEU A 120 -22.95 -15.97 -0.27
CA LEU A 120 -23.74 -14.85 -0.78
C LEU A 120 -24.18 -15.08 -2.23
N LEU A 121 -23.29 -15.55 -3.10
CA LEU A 121 -23.61 -15.93 -4.48
C LEU A 121 -24.65 -17.04 -4.56
N GLU A 122 -24.52 -18.07 -3.72
CA GLU A 122 -25.49 -19.17 -3.65
C GLU A 122 -26.87 -18.65 -3.25
N LYS A 123 -26.95 -17.82 -2.20
CA LYS A 123 -28.21 -17.20 -1.76
C LYS A 123 -28.82 -16.28 -2.82
N PHE A 124 -27.99 -15.54 -3.55
CA PHE A 124 -28.45 -14.70 -4.65
C PHE A 124 -28.99 -15.53 -5.81
N ASN A 125 -28.29 -16.59 -6.21
CA ASN A 125 -28.74 -17.52 -7.24
C ASN A 125 -30.04 -18.24 -6.82
N GLU A 126 -30.16 -18.64 -5.55
CA GLU A 126 -31.39 -19.22 -5.00
C GLU A 126 -32.55 -18.23 -5.08
N LEU A 127 -32.31 -16.95 -4.79
CA LEU A 127 -33.31 -15.89 -4.91
C LEU A 127 -33.76 -15.71 -6.37
N LEU A 128 -32.83 -15.68 -7.33
CA LEU A 128 -33.14 -15.62 -8.76
C LEU A 128 -33.97 -16.81 -9.23
N LEU A 129 -33.65 -18.01 -8.74
CA LEU A 129 -34.40 -19.22 -9.08
C LEU A 129 -35.83 -19.15 -8.53
N LYS A 130 -36.00 -18.68 -7.30
CA LYS A 130 -37.32 -18.49 -6.67
C LYS A 130 -38.18 -17.47 -7.40
N THR A 131 -37.63 -16.35 -7.84
CA THR A 131 -38.39 -15.35 -8.62
C THR A 131 -38.69 -15.80 -10.05
N SER A 132 -37.84 -16.64 -10.65
CA SER A 132 -38.09 -17.21 -11.98
C SER A 132 -39.16 -18.31 -12.00
N GLN A 133 -39.33 -19.06 -10.90
CA GLN A 133 -40.33 -20.14 -10.78
C GLN A 133 -41.71 -19.65 -10.31
N GLY A 134 -41.85 -18.36 -10.01
CA GLY A 134 -43.08 -17.72 -9.52
C GLY A 134 -43.93 -17.05 -10.61
N LYS A 135 -43.83 -17.48 -11.87
CA LYS A 135 -44.65 -17.01 -13.00
C LYS A 135 -45.37 -18.16 -13.67
#